data_AF-A0A0F9BAM8-F1
#
_entry.id   AF-A0A0F9BAM8-F1
#
_cell.length_a   1.000
_cell.length_b   1.000
_cell.length_c   1.000
_cell.angle_alpha   90.00
_cell.angle_beta   90.00
_cell.angle_gamma   90.00
#
_symmetry.space_group_name_H-M   'P 1'
#
loop_
_entity.id
_entity.type
_entity.pdbx_description
1 polymer ?
#
loop_
_entity_poly.entity_id
_entity_poly.type
_entity_poly.pdbx_seq_one_letter_code
_entity_poly.pdbx_strand_id
1 'polypeptide(L)'
;MTRAPTGPEGYRRIEGLVWVQLTDDGPLISRKAPRKASVKRGRGYERKVARYLKREKDKYEGELFVGQWLLFKDKHGYGKAQPDAYILRPDLVVLIECKLTQTDDVVPQLLQLYLPLIRQLYSRKVVCIQACHNLRYAPKKQIKDPMELIEVPRPGIWTWHYIG
;
A
#
# COMPACT_ATOMS: atom_id res chain seq x y z
N MET A 1 22.19 13.23 -3.12
CA MET A 1 20.88 13.05 -3.78
C MET A 1 19.84 13.85 -3.02
N THR A 2 19.28 14.90 -3.63
CA THR A 2 18.31 15.78 -2.98
C THR A 2 16.93 15.12 -2.99
N ARG A 3 16.30 14.97 -1.82
CA ARG A 3 14.97 14.36 -1.67
C ARG A 3 13.90 15.41 -2.01
N ALA A 4 13.01 15.10 -2.94
CA ALA A 4 11.88 15.98 -3.21
C ALA A 4 10.94 16.05 -2.00
N PRO A 5 10.34 17.22 -1.71
CA PRO A 5 9.40 17.37 -0.59
C PRO A 5 8.16 16.50 -0.77
N THR A 6 7.56 16.06 0.34
CA THR A 6 6.20 15.50 0.35
C THR A 6 5.20 16.62 0.08
N GLY A 7 4.12 16.33 -0.65
CA GLY A 7 3.04 17.29 -0.85
C GLY A 7 2.28 17.59 0.45
N PRO A 8 1.33 18.55 0.41
CA PRO A 8 0.51 18.93 1.57
C PRO A 8 -0.28 17.76 2.16
N GLU A 9 -0.56 16.73 1.34
CA GLU A 9 -1.28 15.52 1.73
C GLU A 9 -0.41 14.50 2.50
N GLY A 10 0.85 14.83 2.79
CA GLY A 10 1.77 13.95 3.52
C GLY A 10 2.38 12.82 2.68
N TYR A 11 2.08 12.77 1.38
CA TYR A 11 2.69 11.86 0.41
C TYR A 11 3.08 12.61 -0.88
N ARG A 12 3.86 11.97 -1.76
CA ARG A 12 4.28 12.53 -3.06
C ARG A 12 3.37 12.03 -4.18
N ARG A 13 2.83 12.95 -4.98
CA ARG A 13 2.16 12.60 -6.24
C ARG A 13 3.20 12.32 -7.32
N ILE A 14 3.05 11.18 -8.01
CA ILE A 14 3.95 10.80 -9.10
C ILE A 14 3.59 11.56 -10.38
N GLU A 15 4.57 12.22 -10.98
CA GLU A 15 4.42 12.96 -12.24
C GLU A 15 5.63 12.72 -13.14
N GLY A 16 5.39 12.23 -14.38
CA GLY A 16 6.48 11.89 -15.30
C GLY A 16 7.41 10.82 -14.74
N LEU A 17 6.85 9.69 -14.29
CA LEU A 17 7.62 8.56 -13.76
C LEU A 17 8.62 8.06 -14.81
N VAL A 18 9.90 8.08 -14.46
CA VAL A 18 11.00 7.65 -15.34
C VAL A 18 11.30 6.17 -15.10
N TRP A 19 11.52 5.81 -13.82
CA TRP A 19 11.77 4.43 -13.42
C TRP A 19 11.39 4.20 -11.96
N VAL A 20 11.21 2.91 -11.63
CA VAL A 20 10.97 2.40 -10.29
C VAL A 20 11.67 1.04 -10.17
N GLN A 21 12.21 0.74 -8.99
CA GLN A 21 12.82 -0.55 -8.67
C GLN A 21 12.58 -0.91 -7.20
N LEU A 22 12.67 -2.20 -6.91
CA LEU A 22 12.73 -2.69 -5.54
C LEU A 22 14.04 -2.23 -4.88
N THR A 23 13.98 -1.96 -3.58
CA THR A 23 15.17 -1.67 -2.78
C THR A 23 14.95 -2.18 -1.36
N ASP A 24 16.02 -2.61 -0.70
CA ASP A 24 15.98 -2.92 0.74
C ASP A 24 16.26 -1.69 1.60
N ASP A 25 16.73 -0.61 0.97
CA ASP A 25 17.11 0.61 1.68
C ASP A 25 15.88 1.46 2.00
N GLY A 26 15.49 1.46 3.28
CA GLY A 26 14.59 2.45 3.82
C GLY A 26 15.17 3.88 3.85
N PRO A 27 14.40 4.90 4.28
CA PRO A 27 14.93 6.21 4.58
C PRO A 27 15.86 6.12 5.79
N LEU A 28 16.96 6.88 5.78
CA LEU A 28 17.87 7.00 6.92
C LEU A 28 17.09 7.47 8.15
N ILE A 29 17.02 6.62 9.17
CA ILE A 29 16.29 6.91 10.41
C ILE A 29 17.22 7.69 11.33
N SER A 30 16.93 8.97 11.59
CA SER A 30 17.52 9.69 12.73
C SER A 30 16.95 9.17 14.05
N ARG A 31 17.67 9.39 15.16
CA ARG A 31 17.32 8.95 16.53
C ARG A 31 15.84 9.26 16.82
N LYS A 32 15.01 8.23 16.96
CA LYS A 32 13.54 8.40 17.04
C LYS A 32 13.11 8.83 18.43
N ALA A 33 12.45 9.98 18.52
CA ALA A 33 11.66 10.35 19.68
C ALA A 33 10.58 9.27 20.00
N PRO A 34 10.10 9.19 21.25
CA PRO A 34 9.03 8.26 21.63
C PRO A 34 7.81 8.44 20.72
N ARG A 35 7.29 7.33 20.18
CA ARG A 35 6.12 7.38 19.30
C ARG A 35 4.83 7.55 20.09
N LYS A 36 3.94 8.40 19.58
CA LYS A 36 2.55 8.53 20.06
C LYS A 36 1.83 7.18 20.08
N ALA A 37 0.90 6.99 21.01
CA ALA A 37 0.14 5.75 21.16
C ALA A 37 -0.66 5.37 19.89
N SER A 38 -1.22 6.36 19.18
CA SER A 38 -1.92 6.17 17.90
C SER A 38 -1.04 5.50 16.84
N VAL A 39 0.22 5.93 16.71
CA VAL A 39 1.20 5.34 15.77
C VAL A 39 1.52 3.90 16.15
N LYS A 40 1.62 3.59 17.45
CA LYS A 40 1.84 2.21 17.91
C LYS A 40 0.65 1.31 17.57
N ARG A 41 -0.58 1.80 17.73
CA ARG A 41 -1.81 1.07 17.38
C ARG A 41 -1.90 0.82 15.86
N GLY A 42 -1.63 1.82 15.03
CA GLY A 42 -1.57 1.67 13.57
C GLY A 42 -0.60 0.56 13.14
N ARG A 43 0.65 0.61 13.62
CA ARG A 43 1.65 -0.45 13.38
C ARG A 43 1.27 -1.80 13.97
N GLY A 44 0.48 -1.83 15.04
CA GLY A 44 -0.10 -3.06 15.58
C GLY A 44 -1.07 -3.69 14.59
N TYR A 45 -1.94 -2.87 14.01
CA TYR A 45 -2.91 -3.26 13.01
C TYR A 45 -2.26 -3.71 11.69
N GLU A 46 -1.32 -2.94 11.14
CA GLU A 46 -0.52 -3.33 9.96
C GLU A 46 0.10 -4.72 10.14
N ARG A 47 0.72 -4.99 11.31
CA ARG A 47 1.27 -6.31 11.63
C ARG A 47 0.21 -7.40 11.71
N LYS A 48 -1.00 -7.08 12.14
CA LYS A 48 -2.13 -8.04 12.22
C LYS A 48 -2.57 -8.46 10.83
N VAL A 49 -2.75 -7.49 9.93
CA VAL A 49 -3.04 -7.72 8.50
C VAL A 49 -1.90 -8.51 7.85
N ALA A 50 -0.65 -8.10 8.04
CA ALA A 50 0.50 -8.82 7.50
C ALA A 50 0.58 -10.28 7.95
N ARG A 51 0.25 -10.58 9.22
CA ARG A 51 0.20 -11.97 9.71
C ARG A 51 -0.90 -12.78 9.02
N TYR A 52 -2.08 -12.21 8.84
CA TYR A 52 -3.14 -12.84 8.05
C TYR A 52 -2.64 -13.14 6.65
N LEU A 53 -2.10 -12.13 5.96
CA LEU A 53 -1.68 -12.28 4.58
C LEU A 53 -0.63 -13.38 4.43
N LYS A 54 0.35 -13.44 5.35
CA LYS A 54 1.39 -14.46 5.37
C LYS A 54 0.86 -15.87 5.63
N ARG A 55 -0.18 -16.02 6.44
CA ARG A 55 -0.81 -17.32 6.72
C ARG A 55 -1.55 -17.85 5.49
N GLU A 56 -2.20 -16.97 4.75
CA GLU A 56 -2.95 -17.34 3.54
C GLU A 56 -2.08 -17.34 2.26
N LYS A 57 -0.76 -17.16 2.38
CA LYS A 57 0.14 -16.91 1.23
C LYS A 57 0.04 -17.97 0.12
N ASP A 58 -0.18 -19.23 0.49
CA ASP A 58 -0.19 -20.36 -0.45
C ASP A 58 -1.47 -20.36 -1.31
N LYS A 59 -2.49 -19.56 -0.95
CA LYS A 59 -3.74 -19.42 -1.72
C LYS A 59 -3.63 -18.42 -2.87
N TYR A 60 -2.61 -17.56 -2.89
CA TYR A 60 -2.59 -16.43 -3.81
C TYR A 60 -2.11 -16.75 -5.22
N GLU A 61 -1.51 -17.93 -5.45
CA GLU A 61 -0.83 -18.25 -6.71
C GLU A 61 0.12 -17.11 -7.14
N GLY A 62 0.94 -16.64 -6.20
CA GLY A 62 1.76 -15.45 -6.39
C GLY A 62 2.66 -15.14 -5.20
N GLU A 63 3.38 -14.03 -5.29
CA GLU A 63 4.33 -13.59 -4.27
C GLU A 63 3.71 -12.50 -3.38
N LEU A 64 3.86 -12.65 -2.06
CA LEU A 64 3.43 -11.66 -1.07
C LEU A 64 4.61 -10.77 -0.66
N PHE A 65 4.47 -9.46 -0.88
CA PHE A 65 5.40 -8.45 -0.42
C PHE A 65 4.75 -7.67 0.73
N VAL A 66 5.44 -7.57 1.88
CA VAL A 66 4.98 -6.79 3.04
C VAL A 66 6.02 -5.75 3.39
N GLY A 67 5.63 -4.48 3.36
CA GLY A 67 6.53 -3.36 3.67
C GLY A 67 7.74 -3.26 2.74
N GLN A 68 7.61 -3.67 1.46
CA GLN A 68 8.69 -3.58 0.49
C GLN A 68 8.97 -2.12 0.13
N TRP A 69 10.23 -1.69 0.24
CA TRP A 69 10.63 -0.36 -0.22
C TRP A 69 10.77 -0.33 -1.75
N LEU A 70 10.32 0.79 -2.31
CA LEU A 70 10.45 1.15 -3.71
C LEU A 70 11.31 2.40 -3.83
N LEU A 71 12.33 2.36 -4.69
CA LEU A 71 13.08 3.54 -5.12
C LEU A 71 12.60 3.94 -6.50
N PHE A 72 12.37 5.23 -6.72
CA PHE A 72 11.90 5.73 -8.00
C PHE A 72 12.50 7.08 -8.36
N LYS A 73 12.40 7.42 -9.65
CA LYS A 73 12.67 8.75 -10.18
C LYS A 73 11.48 9.22 -11.02
N ASP A 74 10.96 10.37 -10.70
CA ASP A 74 9.94 11.07 -11.50
C ASP A 74 10.49 12.46 -11.91
N LYS A 75 9.67 13.33 -12.52
CA LYS A 75 10.12 14.66 -12.97
C LYS A 75 10.64 15.57 -11.85
N HIS A 76 10.22 15.33 -10.61
CA HIS A 76 10.64 16.03 -9.40
C HIS A 76 11.89 15.41 -8.75
N GLY A 77 12.51 14.40 -9.37
CA GLY A 77 13.74 13.77 -8.90
C GLY A 77 13.51 12.43 -8.18
N TYR A 78 14.43 12.06 -7.29
CA TYR A 78 14.41 10.76 -6.61
C TYR A 78 13.41 10.72 -5.45
N GLY A 79 12.76 9.58 -5.26
CA GLY A 79 11.82 9.33 -4.17
C GLY A 79 11.85 7.88 -3.68
N LYS A 80 11.37 7.67 -2.45
CA LYS A 80 11.15 6.35 -1.86
C LYS A 80 9.73 6.23 -1.38
N ALA A 81 9.14 5.05 -1.53
CA ALA A 81 7.79 4.72 -1.11
C ALA A 81 7.76 3.30 -0.50
N GLN A 82 6.86 3.06 0.44
CA GLN A 82 6.69 1.75 1.08
C GLN A 82 5.19 1.46 1.19
N PRO A 83 4.60 0.71 0.25
CA PRO A 83 3.27 0.16 0.44
C PRO A 83 3.24 -0.78 1.65
N ASP A 84 2.10 -0.85 2.35
CA ASP A 84 1.97 -1.76 3.51
C ASP A 84 2.06 -3.22 3.08
N ALA A 85 1.35 -3.60 2.00
CA ALA A 85 1.50 -4.90 1.36
C ALA A 85 1.03 -4.89 -0.09
N TYR A 86 1.51 -5.85 -0.87
CA TYR A 86 0.89 -6.22 -2.14
C TYR A 86 1.14 -7.70 -2.48
N ILE A 87 0.24 -8.27 -3.28
CA ILE A 87 0.32 -9.63 -3.80
C ILE A 87 0.55 -9.54 -5.30
N LEU A 88 1.66 -10.09 -5.78
CA LEU A 88 2.03 -10.15 -7.19
C LEU A 88 1.63 -11.50 -7.78
N ARG A 89 0.70 -11.49 -8.74
CA ARG A 89 0.32 -12.65 -9.55
C ARG A 89 0.80 -12.50 -11.00
N PRO A 90 0.76 -13.58 -11.81
CA PRO A 90 1.12 -13.51 -13.22
C PRO A 90 0.35 -12.46 -14.03
N ASP A 91 -0.90 -12.14 -13.68
CA ASP A 91 -1.81 -11.28 -14.44
C ASP A 91 -2.22 -9.98 -13.72
N LEU A 92 -2.11 -9.94 -12.38
CA LEU A 92 -2.57 -8.83 -11.55
C LEU A 92 -1.70 -8.57 -10.32
N VAL A 93 -1.82 -7.37 -9.76
CA VAL A 93 -1.31 -7.01 -8.44
C VAL A 93 -2.45 -6.56 -7.54
N VAL A 94 -2.57 -7.16 -6.35
CA VAL A 94 -3.46 -6.68 -5.29
C VAL A 94 -2.66 -5.79 -4.35
N LEU A 95 -2.91 -4.48 -4.38
CA LEU A 95 -2.22 -3.47 -3.57
C LEU A 95 -3.05 -3.15 -2.32
N ILE A 96 -2.45 -3.20 -1.14
CA ILE A 96 -3.13 -3.06 0.15
C ILE A 96 -2.49 -1.94 0.98
N GLU A 97 -3.31 -0.99 1.43
CA GLU A 97 -2.95 0.05 2.42
C GLU A 97 -3.78 -0.15 3.68
N CYS A 98 -3.14 -0.16 4.85
CA CYS A 98 -3.74 -0.42 6.15
C CYS A 98 -3.98 0.88 6.92
N LYS A 99 -5.19 1.07 7.45
CA LYS A 99 -5.49 2.16 8.39
C LYS A 99 -6.29 1.64 9.57
N LEU A 100 -6.06 2.15 10.76
CA LEU A 100 -6.84 1.74 11.94
C LEU A 100 -8.33 2.09 11.77
N THR A 101 -8.62 3.24 11.18
CA THR A 101 -9.98 3.70 10.89
C THR A 101 -10.08 4.00 9.39
N GLN A 102 -11.19 3.61 8.79
CA GLN A 102 -11.54 3.92 7.40
C GLN A 102 -11.39 5.43 7.14
N THR A 103 -10.66 5.79 6.08
CA THR A 103 -10.48 7.17 5.66
C THR A 103 -10.51 7.28 4.14
N ASP A 104 -10.89 8.45 3.64
CA ASP A 104 -10.81 8.80 2.22
C ASP A 104 -9.39 9.25 1.83
N ASP A 105 -8.54 9.63 2.79
CA ASP A 105 -7.15 10.05 2.56
C ASP A 105 -6.26 8.94 1.97
N VAL A 106 -6.71 7.68 2.06
CA VAL A 106 -6.05 6.54 1.42
C VAL A 106 -6.21 6.57 -0.09
N VAL A 107 -7.30 7.14 -0.60
CA VAL A 107 -7.61 7.15 -2.03
C VAL A 107 -6.53 7.87 -2.84
N PRO A 108 -6.13 9.11 -2.48
CA PRO A 108 -5.09 9.80 -3.20
C PRO A 108 -3.73 9.09 -3.08
N GLN A 109 -3.36 8.59 -1.91
CA GLN A 109 -2.10 7.83 -1.70
C GLN A 109 -2.03 6.57 -2.58
N LEU A 110 -3.10 5.77 -2.63
CA LEU A 110 -3.16 4.58 -3.47
C LEU A 110 -3.09 4.95 -4.96
N LEU A 111 -3.87 5.92 -5.43
CA LEU A 111 -3.99 6.22 -6.86
C LEU A 111 -2.84 7.04 -7.42
N GLN A 112 -2.28 7.95 -6.63
CA GLN A 112 -1.32 8.94 -7.10
C GLN A 112 0.13 8.61 -6.73
N LEU A 113 0.35 7.72 -5.76
CA LEU A 113 1.69 7.25 -5.39
C LEU A 113 1.90 5.79 -5.72
N TYR A 114 1.17 4.89 -5.07
CA TYR A 114 1.51 3.47 -5.14
C TYR A 114 1.10 2.80 -6.45
N LEU A 115 -0.12 3.05 -6.95
CA LEU A 115 -0.61 2.48 -8.19
C LEU A 115 0.32 2.77 -9.39
N PRO A 116 0.77 4.01 -9.68
CA PRO A 116 1.64 4.26 -10.82
C PRO A 116 3.00 3.56 -10.67
N LEU A 117 3.56 3.51 -9.45
CA LEU A 117 4.82 2.81 -9.18
C LEU A 117 4.69 1.30 -9.42
N ILE A 118 3.70 0.66 -8.80
CA ILE A 118 3.47 -0.79 -8.92
C ILE A 118 3.12 -1.18 -10.37
N ARG A 119 2.31 -0.36 -11.06
CA ARG A 119 1.95 -0.61 -12.45
C ARG A 119 3.17 -0.56 -13.37
N GLN A 120 4.06 0.42 -13.19
CA GLN A 120 5.29 0.49 -14.01
C GLN A 120 6.27 -0.64 -13.68
N LEU A 121 6.40 -1.01 -12.40
CA LEU A 121 7.34 -2.04 -11.96
C LEU A 121 7.00 -3.42 -12.55
N TYR A 122 5.72 -3.78 -12.58
CA TYR A 122 5.30 -5.13 -12.98
C TYR A 122 4.59 -5.20 -14.32
N SER A 123 4.14 -4.07 -14.88
CA SER A 123 3.33 -4.04 -16.11
C SER A 123 2.11 -4.96 -16.01
N ARG A 124 1.36 -4.85 -14.90
CA ARG A 124 0.16 -5.65 -14.60
C ARG A 124 -1.03 -4.77 -14.24
N LYS A 125 -2.22 -5.37 -14.30
CA LYS A 125 -3.43 -4.76 -13.71
C LYS A 125 -3.22 -4.61 -12.21
N VAL A 126 -3.72 -3.53 -11.63
CA VAL A 126 -3.61 -3.28 -10.19
C VAL A 126 -5.01 -3.04 -9.65
N VAL A 127 -5.38 -3.80 -8.61
CA VAL A 127 -6.58 -3.59 -7.81
C VAL A 127 -6.15 -3.12 -6.42
N CYS A 128 -6.87 -2.16 -5.86
CA CYS A 128 -6.47 -1.49 -4.63
C CYS A 128 -7.43 -1.80 -3.48
N ILE A 129 -6.88 -2.03 -2.29
CA ILE A 129 -7.61 -2.32 -1.07
C ILE A 129 -7.20 -1.34 0.02
N GLN A 130 -8.18 -0.75 0.70
CA GLN A 130 -8.02 -0.19 2.03
C GLN A 130 -8.41 -1.27 3.05
N ALA A 131 -7.44 -1.78 3.80
CA ALA A 131 -7.72 -2.61 4.97
C ALA A 131 -7.96 -1.71 6.18
N CYS A 132 -9.08 -1.84 6.87
CA CYS A 132 -9.35 -1.08 8.10
C CYS A 132 -10.01 -1.86 9.22
N HIS A 133 -9.70 -1.48 10.47
CA HIS A 133 -10.30 -2.09 11.66
C HIS A 133 -11.63 -1.43 12.04
N ASN A 134 -11.72 -0.11 11.98
CA ASN A 134 -12.94 0.63 12.31
C ASN A 134 -13.56 1.20 11.03
N LEU A 135 -14.80 0.81 10.72
CA LEU A 135 -15.59 1.50 9.71
C LEU A 135 -16.11 2.82 10.27
N ARG A 136 -15.98 3.88 9.47
CA ARG A 136 -16.53 5.22 9.80
C ARG A 136 -17.84 5.47 9.06
N TYR A 137 -18.01 4.84 7.90
CA TYR A 137 -19.20 4.94 7.05
C TYR A 137 -19.39 3.65 6.26
N ALA A 138 -20.59 3.45 5.73
CA ALA A 138 -20.86 2.30 4.86
C ALA A 138 -19.97 2.38 3.59
N PRO A 139 -19.10 1.39 3.34
CA PRO A 139 -18.24 1.40 2.16
C PRO A 139 -19.08 1.17 0.89
N LYS A 140 -18.86 1.99 -0.14
CA LYS A 140 -19.49 1.81 -1.46
C LYS A 140 -19.05 0.52 -2.16
N LYS A 141 -17.82 0.08 -1.86
CA LYS A 141 -17.17 -1.13 -2.38
C LYS A 141 -16.55 -1.87 -1.21
N GLN A 142 -17.07 -3.04 -0.89
CA GLN A 142 -16.58 -3.87 0.20
C GLN A 142 -16.30 -5.29 -0.30
N ILE A 143 -15.26 -5.88 0.27
CA ILE A 143 -14.91 -7.30 0.13
C ILE A 143 -14.79 -7.93 1.51
N LYS A 144 -15.06 -9.23 1.62
CA LYS A 144 -14.87 -9.99 2.86
C LYS A 144 -13.39 -10.25 3.12
N ASP A 145 -12.64 -10.51 2.05
CA ASP A 145 -11.21 -10.76 2.11
C ASP A 145 -10.54 -10.50 0.74
N PRO A 146 -9.19 -10.40 0.68
CA PRO A 146 -8.47 -10.11 -0.55
C PRO A 146 -8.66 -11.15 -1.68
N MET A 147 -9.02 -12.40 -1.37
CA MET A 147 -9.23 -13.46 -2.37
C MET A 147 -10.36 -13.11 -3.34
N GLU A 148 -11.38 -12.38 -2.88
CA GLU A 148 -12.48 -11.95 -3.77
C GLU A 148 -11.98 -11.13 -4.97
N LEU A 149 -10.92 -10.34 -4.81
CA LEU A 149 -10.33 -9.56 -5.91
C LEU A 149 -9.24 -10.33 -6.68
N ILE A 150 -8.75 -11.42 -6.12
CA ILE A 150 -7.87 -12.37 -6.82
C ILE A 150 -8.71 -13.21 -7.79
N GLU A 151 -9.86 -13.69 -7.34
CA GLU A 151 -10.79 -14.52 -8.11
C GLU A 151 -11.58 -13.69 -9.13
N VAL A 152 -12.09 -12.52 -8.71
CA VAL A 152 -12.91 -11.64 -9.56
C VAL A 152 -12.35 -10.21 -9.51
N PRO A 153 -11.27 -9.93 -10.28
CA PRO A 153 -10.62 -8.62 -10.27
C PRO A 153 -11.55 -7.53 -10.80
N ARG A 154 -11.75 -6.48 -10.00
CA ARG A 154 -12.64 -5.36 -10.33
C ARG A 154 -11.95 -4.02 -10.06
N PRO A 155 -12.09 -3.02 -10.95
CA PRO A 155 -11.42 -1.75 -10.81
C PRO A 155 -11.95 -0.94 -9.62
N GLY A 156 -11.08 -0.07 -9.10
CA GLY A 156 -11.37 0.85 -8.01
C GLY A 156 -10.66 0.48 -6.71
N ILE A 157 -11.10 1.14 -5.64
CA ILE A 157 -10.57 0.93 -4.30
C ILE A 157 -11.65 0.25 -3.48
N TRP A 158 -11.31 -0.90 -2.92
CA TRP A 158 -12.20 -1.74 -2.13
C TRP A 158 -11.87 -1.62 -0.66
N THR A 159 -12.89 -1.63 0.19
CA THR A 159 -12.70 -1.66 1.64
C THR A 159 -12.73 -3.10 2.11
N TRP A 160 -11.68 -3.51 2.83
CA TRP A 160 -11.65 -4.75 3.58
C TRP A 160 -11.73 -4.43 5.07
N HIS A 161 -12.89 -4.69 5.67
CA HIS A 161 -13.11 -4.49 7.10
C HIS A 161 -12.55 -5.68 7.87
N TYR A 162 -11.30 -5.56 8.31
CA TYR A 162 -10.57 -6.63 8.98
C TYR A 162 -10.37 -6.30 10.46
N ILE A 163 -11.16 -6.93 11.32
CA ILE A 163 -11.05 -6.78 12.79
C ILE A 163 -9.95 -7.71 13.33
N GLY A 164 -9.79 -8.87 12.68
CA GLY A 164 -8.68 -9.81 12.75
C GLY A 164 -8.57 -10.67 13.98
#